data_AF-A0A151K1T1-F1
#
_entry.id   AF-A0A151K1T1-F1
#
_cell.length_a   1.000
_cell.length_b   1.000
_cell.length_c   1.000
_cell.angle_alpha   90.00
_cell.angle_beta   90.00
_cell.angle_gamma   90.00
#
_symmetry.space_group_name_H-M   'P 1'
#
loop_
_entity.id
_entity.type
_entity.pdbx_description
1 polymer ?
#
loop_
_entity_poly.entity_id
_entity_poly.type
_entity_poly.pdbx_seq_one_letter_code
_entity_poly.pdbx_strand_id
1 'polypeptide(L)'
;NIVKAVINSFELRKHLPCFAHTINLIVTDSIKASSELKMIVDKIKAIVTFFKHSVNASDELRKLQVKNGIKEGAVLKLKQECETRWNSMYYMLSRFLQLTQFISMILIRYSKPDMLMQSEIQIAKEIMTILSPLEKITVEMSGDRYVTCSKIIPIVNCLVKTMEKSLPVTEPGKILHKNIQNQIIKRFYSDGSNIEKNDFLTISTMLDPRFKKLHFRNPLSVSITIEKISKLMKVKDNVAANTTKPRNRLAPVVNDDNTIWNIHDELASSIITDFDEPGGVPVELRQFLNRPIIQRTDDPLTHWYQVKAEYPKLYKIAIKYLTIVATSVPSERLFSKAGNILTEKRSRLSGARLCKLIFLSSLDENYWQNFL
;
A
#
# COMPACT_ATOMS: atom_id res chain seq x y z
N ASN A 1 22.73 -0.17 -6.16
CA ASN A 1 21.72 0.26 -5.18
C ASN A 1 20.79 1.27 -5.85
N ILE A 2 19.55 0.87 -6.18
CA ILE A 2 18.57 1.69 -6.92
C ILE A 2 18.17 2.95 -6.13
N VAL A 3 18.02 2.84 -4.81
CA VAL A 3 17.65 3.98 -3.96
C VAL A 3 18.73 5.08 -4.03
N LYS A 4 20.01 4.70 -3.94
CA LYS A 4 21.12 5.64 -4.08
C LYS A 4 21.14 6.31 -5.45
N ALA A 5 20.85 5.56 -6.53
CA ALA A 5 20.75 6.13 -7.87
C ALA A 5 19.61 7.14 -7.99
N VAL A 6 18.42 6.82 -7.47
CA VAL A 6 17.26 7.74 -7.47
C VAL A 6 17.56 9.01 -6.68
N ILE A 7 18.15 8.90 -5.50
CA ILE A 7 18.51 10.07 -4.67
C ILE A 7 19.52 10.95 -5.40
N ASN A 8 20.55 10.35 -6.01
CA ASN A 8 21.58 11.08 -6.72
C ASN A 8 21.05 11.76 -8.00
N SER A 9 20.09 11.14 -8.69
CA SER A 9 19.56 11.65 -9.96
C SER A 9 18.35 12.58 -9.81
N PHE A 10 17.52 12.39 -8.78
CA PHE A 10 16.22 13.06 -8.65
C PHE A 10 16.01 13.76 -7.30
N GLU A 11 17.00 13.74 -6.41
CA GLU A 11 16.95 14.27 -5.04
C GLU A 11 16.09 13.45 -4.08
N LEU A 12 16.44 13.48 -2.80
CA LEU A 12 15.74 12.73 -1.74
C LEU A 12 14.24 13.07 -1.65
N ARG A 13 13.87 14.32 -1.90
CA ARG A 13 12.47 14.80 -1.81
C ARG A 13 11.54 14.16 -2.85
N LYS A 14 12.07 13.59 -3.94
CA LYS A 14 11.30 12.91 -4.99
C LYS A 14 11.25 11.40 -4.82
N HIS A 15 11.83 10.87 -3.75
CA HIS A 15 11.82 9.45 -3.44
C HIS A 15 10.72 9.15 -2.40
N LEU A 16 9.80 8.25 -2.75
CA LEU A 16 8.84 7.67 -1.81
C LEU A 16 9.37 6.30 -1.33
N PRO A 17 9.69 6.13 -0.04
CA PRO A 17 10.11 4.84 0.47
C PRO A 17 9.04 3.76 0.31
N CYS A 18 9.45 2.54 -0.04
CA CYS A 18 8.52 1.41 -0.18
C CYS A 18 7.87 1.06 1.16
N PHE A 19 6.55 1.21 1.24
CA PHE A 19 5.79 0.94 2.45
C PHE A 19 5.92 -0.51 2.94
N ALA A 20 5.83 -1.48 2.03
CA ALA A 20 5.97 -2.91 2.35
C ALA A 20 7.37 -3.24 2.92
N HIS A 21 8.41 -2.58 2.41
CA HIS A 21 9.76 -2.71 2.95
C HIS A 21 9.86 -2.11 4.35
N THR A 22 9.26 -0.94 4.59
CA THR A 22 9.20 -0.34 5.93
C THR A 22 8.49 -1.25 6.93
N ILE A 23 7.35 -1.86 6.56
CA ILE A 23 6.66 -2.85 7.41
C ILE A 23 7.53 -4.09 7.65
N ASN A 24 8.23 -4.58 6.63
CA ASN A 24 9.17 -5.68 6.78
C ASN A 24 10.23 -5.36 7.85
N LEU A 25 10.83 -4.17 7.78
CA LEU A 25 11.82 -3.73 8.78
C LEU A 25 11.24 -3.62 10.18
N ILE A 26 10.01 -3.11 10.33
CA ILE A 26 9.30 -3.06 11.62
C ILE A 26 9.23 -4.47 12.21
N VAL A 27 8.71 -5.45 11.46
CA VAL A 27 8.54 -6.81 11.97
C VAL A 27 9.88 -7.48 12.25
N THR A 28 10.84 -7.41 11.32
CA THR A 28 12.12 -8.10 11.48
C THR A 28 12.93 -7.55 12.64
N ASP A 29 12.95 -6.22 12.83
CA ASP A 29 13.69 -5.59 13.93
C ASP A 29 13.01 -5.87 15.27
N SER A 30 11.67 -5.89 15.32
CA SER A 30 10.92 -6.20 16.54
C SER A 30 11.08 -7.67 16.98
N ILE A 31 11.15 -8.62 16.04
CA ILE A 31 11.39 -10.04 16.36
C ILE A 31 12.84 -10.26 16.77
N LYS A 32 13.81 -9.68 16.07
CA LYS A 32 15.24 -9.81 16.40
C LYS A 32 15.59 -9.29 17.79
N ALA A 33 14.80 -8.34 18.31
CA ALA A 33 14.97 -7.80 19.65
C ALA A 33 14.54 -8.77 20.77
N SER A 34 13.90 -9.90 20.47
CA SER A 34 13.56 -10.93 21.46
C SER A 34 14.20 -12.27 21.10
N SER A 35 15.15 -12.70 21.93
CA SER A 35 15.85 -13.98 21.77
C SER A 35 14.89 -15.16 21.87
N GLU A 36 13.95 -15.14 22.82
CA GLU A 36 12.95 -16.20 23.01
C GLU A 36 12.03 -16.36 21.79
N LEU A 37 11.55 -15.24 21.22
CA LEU A 37 10.73 -15.29 20.01
C LEU A 37 11.51 -15.88 18.84
N LYS A 38 12.79 -15.50 18.69
CA LYS A 38 13.66 -16.06 17.67
C LYS A 38 13.82 -17.58 17.85
N MET A 39 14.05 -18.05 19.08
CA MET A 39 14.16 -19.48 19.37
C MET A 39 12.90 -20.26 19.00
N ILE A 40 11.72 -19.74 19.30
CA ILE A 40 10.43 -20.37 18.95
C ILE A 40 10.27 -20.44 17.42
N VAL A 41 10.58 -19.36 16.70
CA VAL A 41 10.52 -19.32 15.23
C VAL A 41 11.50 -20.32 14.61
N ASP A 42 12.74 -20.37 15.11
CA ASP A 42 13.78 -21.29 14.64
C ASP A 42 13.40 -22.76 14.90
N LYS A 43 12.79 -23.06 16.05
CA LYS A 43 12.28 -24.40 16.36
C LYS A 43 11.15 -24.82 15.42
N ILE A 44 10.20 -23.93 15.14
CA ILE A 44 9.14 -24.20 14.16
C ILE A 44 9.75 -24.40 12.76
N LYS A 45 10.72 -23.57 12.36
CA LYS A 45 11.44 -23.69 11.08
C LYS A 45 12.13 -25.05 10.97
N ALA A 46 12.78 -25.53 12.03
CA ALA A 46 13.43 -26.83 12.06
C ALA A 46 12.42 -27.98 11.85
N ILE A 47 11.26 -27.93 12.53
CA ILE A 47 10.18 -28.91 12.33
C ILE A 47 9.70 -28.89 10.88
N VAL A 48 9.36 -27.71 10.34
CA VAL A 48 8.88 -27.57 8.96
C VAL A 48 9.91 -28.11 7.97
N THR A 49 11.20 -27.83 8.20
CA THR A 49 12.32 -28.29 7.39
C THR A 49 12.42 -29.82 7.40
N PHE A 50 12.29 -30.46 8.56
CA PHE A 50 12.25 -31.92 8.68
C PHE A 50 11.14 -32.53 7.80
N PHE A 51 9.92 -32.02 7.88
CA PHE A 51 8.82 -32.52 7.05
C PHE A 51 9.06 -32.28 5.56
N LYS A 52 9.69 -31.16 5.18
CA LYS A 52 10.03 -30.87 3.77
C LYS A 52 11.06 -31.84 3.19
N HIS A 53 12.00 -32.32 3.99
CA HIS A 53 13.02 -33.26 3.55
C HIS A 53 12.62 -34.74 3.68
N SER A 54 11.70 -35.07 4.59
CA SER A 54 11.22 -36.44 4.78
C SER A 54 9.94 -36.71 3.99
N VAL A 55 10.07 -37.47 2.89
CA VAL A 55 8.93 -37.94 2.10
C VAL A 55 7.96 -38.74 2.96
N ASN A 56 8.48 -39.60 3.83
CA ASN A 56 7.69 -40.45 4.72
C ASN A 56 6.88 -39.62 5.72
N ALA A 57 7.51 -38.63 6.38
CA ALA A 57 6.80 -37.78 7.34
C ALA A 57 5.77 -36.88 6.65
N SER A 58 6.07 -36.38 5.45
CA SER A 58 5.12 -35.62 4.62
C SER A 58 3.91 -36.47 4.20
N ASP A 59 4.14 -37.72 3.81
CA ASP A 59 3.07 -38.64 3.43
C ASP A 59 2.22 -39.07 4.63
N GLU A 60 2.84 -39.28 5.79
CA GLU A 60 2.12 -39.56 7.03
C GLU A 60 1.24 -38.38 7.46
N LEU A 61 1.74 -37.14 7.35
CA LEU A 61 0.96 -35.92 7.59
C LEU A 61 -0.25 -35.82 6.68
N ARG A 62 -0.12 -36.22 5.41
CA ARG A 62 -1.25 -36.32 4.48
C ARG A 62 -2.25 -37.38 4.93
N LYS A 63 -1.78 -38.60 5.20
CA LYS A 63 -2.62 -39.73 5.63
C LYS A 63 -3.40 -39.43 6.91
N LEU A 64 -2.76 -38.78 7.90
CA LEU A 64 -3.43 -38.42 9.15
C LEU A 64 -4.51 -37.36 8.97
N GLN A 65 -4.29 -36.37 8.10
CA GLN A 65 -5.32 -35.40 7.74
C GLN A 65 -6.54 -36.09 7.09
N VAL A 66 -6.30 -37.02 6.16
CA VAL A 66 -7.37 -37.76 5.48
C VAL A 66 -8.16 -38.65 6.45
N LYS A 67 -7.46 -39.35 7.34
CA LYS A 67 -8.09 -40.13 8.41
C LYS A 67 -8.96 -39.29 9.35
N ASN A 68 -8.70 -37.99 9.45
CA ASN A 68 -9.50 -37.04 10.24
C ASN A 68 -10.58 -36.33 9.38
N GLY A 69 -10.94 -36.88 8.23
CA GLY A 69 -12.07 -36.41 7.41
C GLY A 69 -11.73 -35.29 6.42
N ILE A 70 -10.45 -34.91 6.26
CA ILE A 70 -10.03 -33.93 5.26
C ILE A 70 -9.95 -34.62 3.89
N LYS A 71 -10.64 -34.09 2.89
CA LYS A 71 -10.58 -34.62 1.52
C LYS A 71 -9.16 -34.55 0.96
N GLU A 72 -8.76 -35.53 0.15
CA GLU A 72 -7.40 -35.64 -0.41
C GLU A 72 -6.95 -34.34 -1.13
N GLY A 73 -7.83 -33.70 -1.91
CA GLY A 73 -7.53 -32.43 -2.59
C GLY A 73 -7.44 -31.20 -1.68
N ALA A 74 -7.85 -31.32 -0.42
CA ALA A 74 -7.88 -30.23 0.56
C ALA A 74 -6.80 -30.36 1.66
N VAL A 75 -5.96 -31.41 1.62
CA VAL A 75 -4.89 -31.61 2.60
C VAL A 75 -3.89 -30.46 2.55
N LEU A 76 -3.49 -29.97 3.73
CA LEU A 76 -2.55 -28.87 3.83
C LEU A 76 -1.13 -29.40 3.89
N LYS A 77 -0.25 -28.77 3.12
CA LYS A 77 1.21 -28.98 3.19
C LYS A 77 1.85 -27.90 4.06
N LEU A 78 2.95 -28.22 4.74
CA LEU A 78 3.73 -27.21 5.47
C LEU A 78 4.38 -26.20 4.49
N LYS A 79 4.49 -24.95 4.94
CA LYS A 79 5.08 -23.84 4.18
C LYS A 79 6.44 -23.51 4.78
N GLN A 80 7.50 -23.54 3.96
CA GLN A 80 8.85 -23.17 4.39
C GLN A 80 8.99 -21.64 4.35
N GLU A 81 9.67 -21.07 5.34
CA GLU A 81 10.10 -19.68 5.30
C GLU A 81 11.05 -19.42 4.12
N CYS A 82 10.87 -18.29 3.44
CA CYS A 82 11.83 -17.74 2.50
C CYS A 82 12.30 -16.38 3.04
N GLU A 83 13.58 -16.27 3.33
CA GLU A 83 14.18 -15.13 4.07
C GLU A 83 13.93 -13.76 3.42
N THR A 84 13.53 -13.72 2.15
CA THR A 84 13.33 -12.48 1.39
C THR A 84 12.19 -11.61 1.94
N ARG A 85 11.16 -12.17 2.60
CA ARG A 85 10.01 -11.41 3.13
C ARG A 85 9.45 -12.01 4.41
N TRP A 86 9.18 -11.16 5.41
CA TRP A 86 8.62 -11.56 6.70
C TRP A 86 7.25 -12.27 6.61
N ASN A 87 6.44 -12.00 5.57
CA ASN A 87 5.18 -12.71 5.35
C ASN A 87 5.37 -14.23 5.21
N SER A 88 6.50 -14.70 4.68
CA SER A 88 6.76 -16.13 4.53
C SER A 88 6.88 -16.82 5.90
N MET A 89 7.54 -16.15 6.86
CA MET A 89 7.61 -16.57 8.25
C MET A 89 6.21 -16.57 8.88
N TYR A 90 5.42 -15.50 8.69
CA TYR A 90 4.03 -15.46 9.18
C TYR A 90 3.20 -16.64 8.65
N TYR A 91 3.30 -16.94 7.35
CA TYR A 91 2.57 -18.06 6.76
C TYR A 91 3.09 -19.44 7.19
N MET A 92 4.39 -19.58 7.47
CA MET A 92 4.97 -20.79 8.06
C MET A 92 4.40 -21.02 9.46
N LEU A 93 4.46 -20.01 10.32
CA LEU A 93 3.91 -20.07 11.69
C LEU A 93 2.40 -20.37 11.67
N SER A 94 1.64 -19.65 10.83
CA SER A 94 0.20 -19.88 10.65
C SER A 94 -0.10 -21.34 10.27
N ARG A 95 0.62 -21.86 9.26
CA ARG A 95 0.40 -23.22 8.76
C ARG A 95 0.82 -24.28 9.78
N PHE A 96 1.92 -24.05 10.49
CA PHE A 96 2.36 -24.91 11.59
C PHE A 96 1.30 -24.99 12.69
N LEU A 97 0.76 -23.84 13.11
CA LEU A 97 -0.28 -23.78 14.15
C LEU A 97 -1.57 -24.51 13.75
N GLN A 98 -1.97 -24.43 12.47
CA GLN A 98 -3.11 -25.19 11.94
C GLN A 98 -2.90 -26.71 11.97
N LEU A 99 -1.66 -27.16 11.82
CA LEU A 99 -1.30 -28.58 11.71
C LEU A 99 -0.68 -29.15 12.98
N THR A 100 -0.63 -28.36 14.07
CA THR A 100 0.08 -28.70 15.31
C THR A 100 -0.33 -30.07 15.86
N GLN A 101 -1.63 -30.40 15.82
CA GLN A 101 -2.13 -31.70 16.30
C GLN A 101 -1.60 -32.89 15.49
N PHE A 102 -1.45 -32.74 14.17
CA PHE A 102 -0.97 -33.82 13.30
C PHE A 102 0.54 -33.94 13.40
N ILE A 103 1.23 -32.81 13.48
CA ILE A 103 2.67 -32.74 13.64
C ILE A 103 3.10 -33.41 14.95
N SER A 104 2.43 -33.13 16.07
CA SER A 104 2.78 -33.72 17.37
C SER A 104 2.68 -35.25 17.34
N MET A 105 1.61 -35.80 16.77
CA MET A 105 1.43 -37.25 16.63
C MET A 105 2.55 -37.94 15.84
N ILE A 106 3.07 -37.28 14.81
CA ILE A 106 4.15 -37.81 13.96
C ILE A 106 5.49 -37.69 14.68
N LEU A 107 5.81 -36.53 15.24
CA LEU A 107 7.12 -36.29 15.88
C LEU A 107 7.39 -37.23 17.06
N ILE A 108 6.34 -37.67 17.76
CA ILE A 108 6.46 -38.70 18.81
C ILE A 108 7.12 -40.00 18.28
N ARG A 109 6.92 -40.33 17.00
CA ARG A 109 7.48 -41.55 16.38
C ARG A 109 8.90 -41.38 15.85
N TYR A 110 9.31 -40.16 15.54
CA TYR A 110 10.61 -39.85 14.93
C TYR A 110 11.66 -39.36 15.94
N SER A 111 11.26 -39.05 17.18
CA SER A 111 12.11 -38.57 18.29
C SER A 111 12.85 -37.25 18.08
N LYS A 112 13.04 -36.79 16.83
CA LYS A 112 13.59 -35.48 16.45
C LYS A 112 12.93 -34.97 15.15
N PRO A 113 12.85 -33.64 14.96
CA PRO A 113 13.14 -32.57 15.92
C PRO A 113 12.10 -32.51 17.06
N ASP A 114 12.47 -31.91 18.19
CA ASP A 114 11.60 -31.83 19.37
C ASP A 114 10.39 -30.93 19.11
N MET A 115 9.21 -31.38 19.54
CA MET A 115 7.98 -30.59 19.45
C MET A 115 8.04 -29.35 20.37
N LEU A 116 7.26 -28.33 20.02
CA LEU A 116 7.06 -27.16 20.90
C LEU A 116 6.35 -27.56 22.20
N MET A 117 6.76 -26.94 23.30
CA MET A 117 6.03 -26.98 24.57
C MET A 117 4.70 -26.24 24.46
N GLN A 118 3.76 -26.55 25.35
CA GLN A 118 2.46 -25.89 25.36
C GLN A 118 2.56 -24.37 25.56
N SER A 119 3.51 -23.90 26.38
CA SER A 119 3.82 -22.48 26.56
C SER A 119 4.32 -21.83 25.26
N GLU A 120 5.24 -22.49 24.55
CA GLU A 120 5.76 -22.02 23.25
C GLU A 120 4.65 -21.94 22.19
N ILE A 121 3.72 -22.90 22.16
CA ILE A 121 2.55 -22.88 21.26
C ILE A 121 1.65 -21.68 21.60
N GLN A 122 1.42 -21.40 22.88
CA GLN A 122 0.60 -20.26 23.30
C GLN A 122 1.25 -18.92 22.90
N ILE A 123 2.57 -18.79 23.10
CA ILE A 123 3.35 -17.63 22.66
C ILE A 123 3.24 -17.48 21.13
N ALA A 124 3.40 -18.56 20.36
CA ALA A 124 3.27 -18.54 18.91
C ALA A 124 1.88 -18.06 18.43
N LYS A 125 0.79 -18.50 19.08
CA LYS A 125 -0.57 -18.02 18.79
C LYS A 125 -0.74 -16.52 19.07
N GLU A 126 -0.16 -16.04 20.17
CA GLU A 126 -0.22 -14.62 20.52
C GLU A 126 0.57 -13.75 19.54
N ILE A 127 1.80 -14.16 19.16
CA ILE A 127 2.59 -13.49 18.12
C ILE A 127 1.79 -13.35 16.82
N MET A 128 1.12 -14.44 16.40
CA MET A 128 0.33 -14.44 15.18
C MET A 128 -0.82 -13.43 15.24
N THR A 129 -1.41 -13.25 16.41
CA THR A 129 -2.46 -12.25 16.65
C THR A 129 -1.91 -10.83 16.55
N ILE A 130 -0.74 -10.58 17.16
CA ILE A 130 -0.05 -9.28 17.11
C ILE A 130 0.41 -8.93 15.67
N LEU A 131 0.92 -9.90 14.93
CA LEU A 131 1.46 -9.69 13.57
C LEU A 131 0.36 -9.65 12.49
N SER A 132 -0.83 -10.21 12.76
CA SER A 132 -1.94 -10.25 11.79
C SER A 132 -2.30 -8.90 11.17
N PRO A 133 -2.47 -7.80 11.93
CA PRO A 133 -2.76 -6.50 11.33
C PRO A 133 -1.65 -6.01 10.40
N LEU A 134 -0.37 -6.25 10.72
CA LEU A 134 0.75 -5.87 9.84
C LEU A 134 0.75 -6.68 8.54
N GLU A 135 0.31 -7.94 8.59
CA GLU A 135 0.26 -8.81 7.43
C GLU A 135 -0.84 -8.34 6.47
N LYS A 136 -2.04 -8.10 7.00
CA LYS A 136 -3.20 -7.63 6.24
C LYS A 136 -2.92 -6.32 5.51
N ILE A 137 -2.30 -5.34 6.18
CA ILE A 137 -1.97 -4.07 5.55
C ILE A 137 -0.84 -4.24 4.52
N THR A 138 0.09 -5.16 4.73
CA THR A 138 1.17 -5.43 3.75
C THR A 138 0.57 -6.00 2.47
N VAL A 139 -0.36 -6.95 2.59
CA VAL A 139 -1.09 -7.52 1.45
C VAL A 139 -1.94 -6.45 0.76
N GLU A 140 -2.72 -5.67 1.52
CA GLU A 140 -3.53 -4.58 0.95
C GLU A 140 -2.67 -3.53 0.24
N MET A 141 -1.45 -3.24 0.71
CA MET A 141 -0.60 -2.21 0.08
C MET A 141 0.28 -2.74 -1.05
N SER A 142 0.34 -4.07 -1.24
CA SER A 142 1.13 -4.72 -2.29
C SER A 142 0.42 -4.82 -3.64
N GLY A 143 -0.84 -4.40 -3.71
CA GLY A 143 -1.63 -4.37 -4.95
C GLY A 143 -1.26 -3.22 -5.88
N ASP A 144 -1.62 -3.40 -7.16
CA ASP A 144 -1.33 -2.49 -8.28
C ASP A 144 -2.57 -2.15 -9.13
N ARG A 145 -3.73 -2.72 -8.79
CA ARG A 145 -5.01 -2.50 -9.49
C ARG A 145 -5.91 -1.48 -8.80
N TYR A 146 -5.41 -0.81 -7.77
CA TYR A 146 -6.15 0.21 -7.00
C TYR A 146 -5.18 1.20 -6.37
N VAL A 147 -5.72 2.34 -5.96
CA VAL A 147 -4.95 3.41 -5.31
C VAL A 147 -4.38 2.94 -3.97
N THR A 148 -3.06 3.09 -3.81
CA THR A 148 -2.33 2.72 -2.58
C THR A 148 -1.70 3.93 -1.87
N CYS A 149 -1.14 4.91 -2.58
CA CYS A 149 -0.43 6.04 -1.96
C CYS A 149 -1.29 6.80 -0.93
N SER A 150 -2.53 7.14 -1.28
CA SER A 150 -3.46 7.85 -0.39
C SER A 150 -3.91 7.04 0.84
N LYS A 151 -3.69 5.73 0.84
CA LYS A 151 -4.07 4.86 1.97
C LYS A 151 -3.03 4.85 3.07
N ILE A 152 -1.79 5.29 2.84
CA ILE A 152 -0.70 5.15 3.83
C ILE A 152 -1.05 5.86 5.15
N ILE A 153 -1.39 7.14 5.11
CA ILE A 153 -1.71 7.91 6.33
C ILE A 153 -2.89 7.27 7.10
N PRO A 154 -4.05 6.98 6.46
CA PRO A 154 -5.14 6.24 7.10
C PRO A 154 -4.73 4.90 7.68
N ILE A 155 -4.02 4.06 6.92
CA ILE A 155 -3.65 2.71 7.34
C ILE A 155 -2.71 2.73 8.53
N VAL A 156 -1.69 3.61 8.52
CA VAL A 156 -0.75 3.70 9.64
C VAL A 156 -1.48 4.18 10.90
N ASN A 157 -2.43 5.09 10.78
CA ASN A 157 -3.25 5.54 11.90
C ASN A 157 -4.18 4.45 12.44
N CYS A 158 -4.87 3.75 11.56
CA CYS A 158 -5.70 2.60 11.93
C CYS A 158 -4.87 1.48 12.55
N LEU A 159 -3.65 1.23 12.06
CA LEU A 159 -2.71 0.26 12.62
C LEU A 159 -2.35 0.64 14.06
N VAL A 160 -1.94 1.89 14.31
CA VAL A 160 -1.63 2.36 15.67
C VAL A 160 -2.82 2.17 16.60
N LYS A 161 -4.03 2.56 16.17
CA LYS A 161 -5.25 2.36 16.96
C LYS A 161 -5.61 0.89 17.18
N THR A 162 -5.29 0.02 16.23
CA THR A 162 -5.48 -1.43 16.38
C THR A 162 -4.49 -1.99 17.40
N MET A 163 -3.23 -1.55 17.36
CA MET A 163 -2.20 -1.97 18.32
C MET A 163 -2.52 -1.48 19.74
N GLU A 164 -3.01 -0.25 19.90
CA GLU A 164 -3.45 0.30 21.21
C GLU A 164 -4.56 -0.53 21.87
N LYS A 165 -5.43 -1.19 21.08
CA LYS A 165 -6.51 -2.04 21.59
C LYS A 165 -6.07 -3.48 21.89
N SER A 166 -4.89 -3.89 21.44
CA SER A 166 -4.37 -5.23 21.65
C SER A 166 -3.73 -5.34 23.04
N LEU A 167 -4.13 -6.34 23.81
CA LEU A 167 -3.62 -6.61 25.16
C LEU A 167 -2.92 -7.98 25.20
N PRO A 168 -1.61 -8.04 24.90
CA PRO A 168 -0.86 -9.28 24.99
C PRO A 168 -0.70 -9.74 26.45
N VAL A 169 -0.80 -11.04 26.67
CA VAL A 169 -0.77 -11.68 27.99
C VAL A 169 0.62 -12.22 28.29
N THR A 170 1.29 -12.85 27.31
CA THR A 170 2.62 -13.43 27.51
C THR A 170 3.68 -12.34 27.55
N GLU A 171 4.74 -12.53 28.35
CA GLU A 171 5.85 -11.57 28.40
C GLU A 171 6.52 -11.38 27.02
N PRO A 172 6.79 -12.44 26.22
CA PRO A 172 7.32 -12.26 24.87
C PRO A 172 6.36 -11.50 23.95
N GLY A 173 5.05 -11.72 24.09
CA GLY A 173 4.02 -10.97 23.36
C GLY A 173 4.00 -9.49 23.72
N LYS A 174 4.11 -9.15 25.02
CA LYS A 174 4.21 -7.75 25.49
C LYS A 174 5.45 -7.06 24.95
N ILE A 175 6.60 -7.75 24.98
CA ILE A 175 7.86 -7.24 24.43
C ILE A 175 7.73 -7.00 22.92
N LEU A 176 7.20 -7.96 22.17
CA LEU A 176 6.97 -7.82 20.72
C LEU A 176 6.06 -6.64 20.41
N HIS A 177 4.93 -6.55 21.10
CA HIS A 177 3.94 -5.50 20.92
C HIS A 177 4.54 -4.11 21.15
N LYS A 178 5.23 -3.91 22.27
CA LYS A 178 5.95 -2.66 22.57
C LYS A 178 7.02 -2.34 21.54
N ASN A 179 7.79 -3.34 21.11
CA ASN A 179 8.82 -3.16 20.09
C ASN A 179 8.22 -2.74 18.74
N ILE A 180 7.09 -3.32 18.34
CA ILE A 180 6.39 -2.94 17.11
C ILE A 180 5.87 -1.50 17.22
N GLN A 181 5.26 -1.12 18.34
CA GLN A 181 4.80 0.26 18.56
C GLN A 181 5.96 1.27 18.43
N ASN A 182 7.10 0.98 19.08
CA ASN A 182 8.29 1.83 19.00
C ASN A 182 8.83 1.94 17.57
N GLN A 183 8.87 0.84 16.81
CA GLN A 183 9.32 0.81 15.42
C GLN A 183 8.36 1.57 14.49
N ILE A 184 7.05 1.47 14.70
CA ILE A 184 6.04 2.26 13.98
C ILE A 184 6.29 3.76 14.22
N ILE A 185 6.50 4.17 15.47
CA ILE A 185 6.80 5.57 15.81
C ILE A 185 8.08 6.05 15.11
N LYS A 186 9.15 5.28 15.25
CA LYS A 186 10.46 5.59 14.64
C LYS A 186 10.37 5.77 13.12
N ARG A 187 9.56 4.94 12.44
CA ARG A 187 9.55 4.83 10.98
C ARG A 187 8.46 5.63 10.28
N PHE A 188 7.45 6.11 11.01
CA PHE A 188 6.34 6.87 10.44
C PHE A 188 6.06 8.22 11.10
N TYR A 189 6.59 8.49 12.30
CA TYR A 189 6.29 9.74 13.04
C TYR A 189 7.54 10.53 13.49
N SER A 190 8.75 9.96 13.43
CA SER A 190 9.98 10.71 13.69
C SER A 190 10.22 11.79 12.65
N ASP A 191 10.97 12.85 12.99
CA ASP A 191 11.07 14.05 12.14
C ASP A 191 11.53 13.80 10.70
N GLY A 192 12.48 12.88 10.50
CA GLY A 192 12.99 12.50 9.17
C GLY A 192 12.14 11.47 8.41
N SER A 193 11.14 10.86 9.05
CA SER A 193 10.34 9.77 8.50
C SER A 193 8.83 10.02 8.60
N ASN A 194 8.44 11.22 9.03
CA ASN A 194 7.04 11.55 9.30
C ASN A 194 6.21 11.52 8.02
N ILE A 195 5.21 10.63 7.98
CA ILE A 195 4.33 10.45 6.83
C ILE A 195 3.49 11.70 6.51
N GLU A 196 3.17 12.53 7.51
CA GLU A 196 2.45 13.79 7.34
C GLU A 196 3.35 14.97 6.94
N LYS A 197 4.65 14.73 6.75
CA LYS A 197 5.59 15.68 6.12
C LYS A 197 5.92 15.30 4.66
N ASN A 198 5.46 14.14 4.17
CA ASN A 198 5.71 13.69 2.81
C ASN A 198 4.63 14.16 1.83
N ASP A 199 5.02 14.96 0.84
CA ASP A 199 4.09 15.59 -0.10
C ASP A 199 3.30 14.60 -0.95
N PHE A 200 3.89 13.47 -1.34
CA PHE A 200 3.17 12.46 -2.09
C PHE A 200 2.02 11.87 -1.26
N LEU A 201 2.28 11.63 0.03
CA LEU A 201 1.31 11.04 0.94
C LEU A 201 0.24 12.02 1.35
N THR A 202 0.61 13.24 1.75
CA THR A 202 -0.36 14.21 2.23
C THR A 202 -1.27 14.70 1.11
N ILE A 203 -0.73 15.01 -0.07
CA ILE A 203 -1.53 15.46 -1.22
C ILE A 203 -2.45 14.34 -1.70
N SER A 204 -1.94 13.11 -1.87
CA SER A 204 -2.78 11.99 -2.32
C SER A 204 -3.87 11.65 -1.31
N THR A 205 -3.58 11.67 0.00
CA THR A 205 -4.57 11.42 1.06
C THR A 205 -5.63 12.52 1.11
N MET A 206 -5.21 13.79 1.02
CA MET A 206 -6.12 14.93 1.03
C MET A 206 -7.09 14.93 -0.15
N LEU A 207 -6.60 14.52 -1.33
CA LEU A 207 -7.38 14.41 -2.57
C LEU A 207 -8.11 13.07 -2.71
N ASP A 208 -8.00 12.16 -1.74
CA ASP A 208 -8.80 10.95 -1.74
C ASP A 208 -10.18 11.24 -1.12
N PRO A 209 -11.28 11.12 -1.88
CA PRO A 209 -12.63 11.42 -1.40
C PRO A 209 -13.06 10.54 -0.22
N ARG A 210 -12.39 9.42 0.05
CA ARG A 210 -12.64 8.53 1.19
C ARG A 210 -12.04 9.06 2.50
N PHE A 211 -10.98 9.85 2.43
CA PHE A 211 -10.17 10.20 3.61
C PHE A 211 -10.10 11.70 3.86
N LYS A 212 -9.80 12.51 2.85
CA LYS A 212 -9.64 13.97 2.98
C LYS A 212 -8.75 14.33 4.19
N LYS A 213 -9.28 15.12 5.13
CA LYS A 213 -8.60 15.53 6.37
C LYS A 213 -8.73 14.53 7.54
N LEU A 214 -9.54 13.48 7.41
CA LEU A 214 -9.99 12.63 8.53
C LEU A 214 -8.85 12.00 9.34
N HIS A 215 -7.80 11.56 8.65
CA HIS A 215 -6.69 10.83 9.26
C HIS A 215 -5.45 11.69 9.46
N PHE A 216 -5.51 13.02 9.35
CA PHE A 216 -4.37 13.85 9.73
C PHE A 216 -4.34 14.03 11.24
N ARG A 217 -3.19 13.75 11.88
CA ARG A 217 -2.96 14.01 13.30
C ARG A 217 -2.58 15.45 13.56
N ASN A 218 -1.80 16.05 12.66
CA ASN A 218 -1.29 17.40 12.84
C ASN A 218 -2.09 18.40 11.99
N PRO A 219 -2.84 19.34 12.62
CA PRO A 219 -3.53 20.40 11.89
C PRO A 219 -2.60 21.27 11.03
N LEU A 220 -1.33 21.45 11.44
CA LEU A 220 -0.36 22.19 10.64
C LEU A 220 -0.04 21.48 9.32
N SER A 221 0.04 20.15 9.34
CA SER A 221 0.24 19.36 8.12
C SER A 221 -0.94 19.50 7.15
N VAL A 222 -2.17 19.63 7.67
CA VAL A 222 -3.36 19.92 6.85
C VAL A 222 -3.21 21.28 6.15
N SER A 223 -2.90 22.34 6.90
CA SER A 223 -2.74 23.69 6.36
C SER A 223 -1.64 23.77 5.30
N ILE A 224 -0.46 23.20 5.58
CA ILE A 224 0.67 23.12 4.63
C ILE A 224 0.27 22.36 3.37
N THR A 225 -0.49 21.28 3.50
CA THR A 225 -0.93 20.47 2.36
C THR A 225 -1.93 21.23 1.49
N ILE A 226 -2.88 21.94 2.09
CA ILE A 226 -3.83 22.80 1.38
C ILE A 226 -3.05 23.88 0.60
N GLU A 227 -2.10 24.57 1.25
CA GLU A 227 -1.28 25.58 0.59
C GLU A 227 -0.51 25.01 -0.62
N LYS A 228 0.06 23.81 -0.48
CA LYS A 228 0.74 23.11 -1.58
C LYS A 228 -0.19 22.78 -2.74
N ILE A 229 -1.39 22.25 -2.46
CA ILE A 229 -2.38 21.96 -3.50
C ILE A 229 -2.80 23.26 -4.20
N SER A 230 -3.05 24.33 -3.44
CA SER A 230 -3.37 25.65 -3.99
C SER A 230 -2.28 26.17 -4.94
N LYS A 231 -1.00 26.02 -4.57
CA LYS A 231 0.14 26.36 -5.44
C LYS A 231 0.15 25.50 -6.71
N LEU A 232 -0.08 24.18 -6.59
CA LEU A 232 -0.13 23.27 -7.73
C LEU A 232 -1.28 23.57 -8.71
N MET A 233 -2.40 24.09 -8.22
CA MET A 233 -3.52 24.53 -9.05
C MET A 233 -3.15 25.77 -9.86
N LYS A 234 -2.42 26.73 -9.27
CA LYS A 234 -2.01 27.98 -9.94
C LYS A 234 -0.92 27.77 -11.00
N VAL A 235 0.06 26.90 -10.75
CA VAL A 235 1.22 26.69 -11.67
C VAL A 235 0.80 26.09 -13.02
N LYS A 236 -0.29 25.33 -13.08
CA LYS A 236 -0.73 24.67 -14.33
C LYS A 236 -1.46 25.59 -15.31
N ASP A 237 -1.96 26.74 -14.86
CA ASP A 237 -2.61 27.71 -15.76
C ASP A 237 -1.58 28.48 -16.61
N ASN A 238 -0.38 28.74 -16.07
CA ASN A 238 0.69 29.46 -16.79
C ASN A 238 1.29 28.67 -17.97
N VAL A 239 1.22 27.34 -17.97
CA VAL A 239 1.73 26.51 -19.09
C VAL A 239 0.68 26.33 -20.19
N ALA A 240 -0.61 26.32 -19.84
CA ALA A 240 -1.72 26.22 -20.80
C ALA A 240 -2.02 27.56 -21.50
N ALA A 241 -1.66 28.69 -20.90
CA ALA A 241 -1.80 30.02 -21.50
C ALA A 241 -1.02 30.20 -22.82
N ASN A 242 -0.02 29.35 -23.09
CA ASN A 242 0.80 29.42 -24.31
C ASN A 242 0.36 28.50 -25.45
N THR A 243 -0.77 27.78 -25.38
CA THR A 243 -1.20 26.95 -26.53
C THR A 243 -2.68 26.91 -26.89
N THR A 244 -3.61 27.40 -26.09
CA THR A 244 -4.99 27.61 -26.56
C THR A 244 -5.71 28.60 -25.66
N LYS A 245 -6.07 29.77 -26.20
CA LYS A 245 -7.10 30.64 -25.60
C LYS A 245 -8.34 29.77 -25.34
N PRO A 246 -8.93 29.76 -24.14
CA PRO A 246 -10.21 29.08 -23.95
C PRO A 246 -11.24 29.78 -24.83
N ARG A 247 -11.74 29.06 -25.82
CA ARG A 247 -12.85 29.47 -26.69
C ARG A 247 -14.17 29.28 -25.95
N ASN A 248 -14.32 29.99 -24.84
CA ASN A 248 -15.62 30.35 -24.26
C ASN A 248 -15.68 31.87 -24.17
N ARG A 249 -15.47 32.55 -25.31
CA ARG A 249 -16.10 33.84 -25.50
C ARG A 249 -17.53 33.49 -25.90
N LEU A 250 -18.49 33.74 -25.02
CA LEU A 250 -19.82 34.10 -25.52
C LEU A 250 -19.53 35.22 -26.52
N ALA A 251 -19.73 34.95 -27.81
CA ALA A 251 -19.66 36.01 -28.79
C ALA A 251 -20.60 37.11 -28.29
N PRO A 252 -20.21 38.39 -28.32
CA PRO A 252 -21.13 39.44 -27.96
C PRO A 252 -22.33 39.26 -28.89
N VAL A 253 -23.50 38.99 -28.30
CA VAL A 253 -24.74 39.02 -29.04
C VAL A 253 -24.90 40.48 -29.44
N VAL A 254 -24.49 40.78 -30.66
CA VAL A 254 -24.78 42.05 -31.29
C VAL A 254 -26.27 42.02 -31.58
N ASN A 255 -27.08 42.61 -30.69
CA ASN A 255 -28.01 43.67 -31.08
C ASN A 255 -28.93 44.14 -29.94
N ASP A 256 -29.08 45.47 -29.97
CA ASP A 256 -30.24 46.30 -29.64
C ASP A 256 -30.38 46.91 -28.24
N ASP A 257 -30.95 48.12 -28.28
CA ASP A 257 -30.80 49.23 -27.35
C ASP A 257 -31.19 48.99 -25.89
N ASN A 258 -30.37 49.55 -25.00
CA ASN A 258 -30.72 50.03 -23.65
C ASN A 258 -31.53 49.09 -22.72
N THR A 259 -31.22 47.80 -22.73
CA THR A 259 -31.79 46.84 -21.76
C THR A 259 -31.11 46.91 -20.39
N ILE A 260 -31.89 46.81 -19.31
CA ILE A 260 -31.38 46.72 -17.91
C ILE A 260 -30.37 45.58 -17.70
N TRP A 261 -30.35 44.61 -18.61
CA TRP A 261 -29.43 43.48 -18.64
C TRP A 261 -27.99 43.85 -19.03
N ASN A 262 -27.74 45.01 -19.65
CA ASN A 262 -26.37 45.45 -19.94
C ASN A 262 -25.54 45.64 -18.66
N ILE A 263 -26.17 46.16 -17.60
CA ILE A 263 -25.56 46.29 -16.27
C ILE A 263 -25.32 44.90 -15.67
N HIS A 264 -26.25 43.96 -15.87
CA HIS A 264 -26.07 42.58 -15.42
C HIS A 264 -24.90 41.91 -16.15
N ASP A 265 -24.78 42.07 -17.47
CA ASP A 265 -23.72 41.47 -18.27
C ASP A 265 -22.35 42.08 -17.95
N GLU A 266 -22.29 43.38 -17.65
CA GLU A 266 -21.07 44.06 -17.19
C GLU A 266 -20.66 43.60 -15.78
N LEU A 267 -21.61 43.51 -14.85
CA LEU A 267 -21.39 42.93 -13.52
C LEU A 267 -20.98 41.45 -13.59
N ALA A 268 -21.64 40.65 -14.43
CA ALA A 268 -21.32 39.25 -14.64
C ALA A 268 -19.91 39.09 -15.22
N SER A 269 -19.53 39.93 -16.19
CA SER A 269 -18.19 39.94 -16.78
C SER A 269 -17.10 40.28 -15.74
N SER A 270 -17.39 41.18 -14.80
CA SER A 270 -16.48 41.54 -13.69
C SER A 270 -16.35 40.44 -12.61
N ILE A 271 -17.40 39.63 -12.41
CA ILE A 271 -17.41 38.51 -11.45
C ILE A 271 -16.72 37.26 -12.03
N ILE A 272 -16.81 37.05 -13.34
CA ILE A 272 -16.22 35.89 -14.02
C ILE A 272 -14.67 35.92 -14.01
N THR A 273 -14.05 37.09 -13.79
CA THR A 273 -12.59 37.23 -13.89
C THR A 273 -11.78 36.74 -12.70
N ASP A 274 -12.33 36.58 -11.48
CA ASP A 274 -11.58 35.97 -10.37
C ASP A 274 -12.52 35.55 -9.21
N PHE A 275 -12.94 34.28 -9.19
CA PHE A 275 -13.61 33.68 -8.02
C PHE A 275 -12.64 33.37 -6.87
N ASP A 276 -11.33 33.39 -7.12
CA ASP A 276 -10.31 33.10 -6.13
C ASP A 276 -9.74 34.42 -5.58
N GLU A 277 -10.02 34.73 -4.32
CA GLU A 277 -9.36 35.86 -3.63
C GLU A 277 -7.82 35.70 -3.68
N PRO A 278 -7.05 36.78 -3.93
CA PRO A 278 -5.60 36.75 -3.88
C PRO A 278 -5.09 36.27 -2.51
N GLY A 279 -4.59 35.03 -2.45
CA GLY A 279 -4.09 34.40 -1.22
C GLY A 279 -5.06 33.43 -0.53
N GLY A 280 -6.30 33.32 -1.01
CA GLY A 280 -7.30 32.37 -0.54
C GLY A 280 -7.09 30.92 -1.02
N VAL A 281 -7.82 29.99 -0.39
CA VAL A 281 -7.93 28.59 -0.85
C VAL A 281 -8.81 28.56 -2.10
N PRO A 282 -8.35 27.95 -3.22
CA PRO A 282 -9.12 27.88 -4.45
C PRO A 282 -10.53 27.31 -4.25
N VAL A 283 -11.52 27.86 -4.94
CA VAL A 283 -12.93 27.49 -4.76
C VAL A 283 -13.17 25.99 -4.98
N GLU A 284 -12.60 25.38 -6.03
CA GLU A 284 -12.71 23.94 -6.29
C GLU A 284 -12.23 23.10 -5.08
N LEU A 285 -11.07 23.47 -4.51
CA LEU A 285 -10.48 22.75 -3.38
C LEU A 285 -11.35 22.90 -2.13
N ARG A 286 -11.83 24.12 -1.85
CA ARG A 286 -12.71 24.39 -0.70
C ARG A 286 -14.02 23.60 -0.81
N GLN A 287 -14.66 23.60 -1.98
CA GLN A 287 -15.90 22.86 -2.21
C GLN A 287 -15.69 21.35 -2.06
N PHE A 288 -14.62 20.80 -2.66
CA PHE A 288 -14.29 19.39 -2.54
C PHE A 288 -14.05 18.96 -1.09
N LEU A 289 -13.28 19.73 -0.32
CA LEU A 289 -12.97 19.43 1.08
C LEU A 289 -14.21 19.48 1.99
N ASN A 290 -15.21 20.29 1.64
CA ASN A 290 -16.46 20.41 2.40
C ASN A 290 -17.52 19.36 2.04
N ARG A 291 -17.36 18.63 0.92
CA ARG A 291 -18.25 17.50 0.61
C ARG A 291 -18.11 16.37 1.65
N PRO A 292 -19.15 15.55 1.88
CA PRO A 292 -19.02 14.33 2.66
C PRO A 292 -17.98 13.38 2.04
N ILE A 293 -17.43 12.48 2.86
CA ILE A 293 -16.58 11.39 2.38
C ILE A 293 -17.44 10.31 1.71
N ILE A 294 -16.87 9.60 0.73
CA ILE A 294 -17.52 8.44 0.09
C ILE A 294 -17.19 7.15 0.85
N GLN A 295 -17.81 6.03 0.46
CA GLN A 295 -17.55 4.76 1.12
C GLN A 295 -16.12 4.27 0.87
N ARG A 296 -15.53 3.64 1.89
CA ARG A 296 -14.14 3.14 1.81
C ARG A 296 -13.93 2.14 0.67
N THR A 297 -14.96 1.36 0.34
CA THR A 297 -14.94 0.31 -0.69
C THR A 297 -15.01 0.88 -2.10
N ASP A 298 -15.41 2.14 -2.27
CA ASP A 298 -15.53 2.76 -3.58
C ASP A 298 -14.15 3.08 -4.18
N ASP A 299 -14.09 3.10 -5.51
CA ASP A 299 -12.88 3.50 -6.22
C ASP A 299 -12.78 5.04 -6.33
N PRO A 300 -11.75 5.66 -5.72
CA PRO A 300 -11.57 7.11 -5.80
C PRO A 300 -11.33 7.60 -7.22
N LEU A 301 -10.74 6.80 -8.12
CA LEU A 301 -10.48 7.23 -9.50
C LEU A 301 -11.79 7.34 -10.29
N THR A 302 -12.69 6.38 -10.13
CA THR A 302 -14.05 6.42 -10.67
C THR A 302 -14.80 7.65 -10.16
N HIS A 303 -14.74 7.94 -8.86
CA HIS A 303 -15.35 9.15 -8.30
C HIS A 303 -14.80 10.43 -8.95
N TRP A 304 -13.47 10.56 -9.06
CA TRP A 304 -12.83 11.71 -9.71
C TRP A 304 -13.24 11.87 -11.17
N TYR A 305 -13.43 10.77 -11.90
CA TYR A 305 -13.91 10.82 -13.28
C TYR A 305 -15.33 11.38 -13.37
N GLN A 306 -16.22 11.00 -12.44
CA GLN A 306 -17.60 11.51 -12.38
C GLN A 306 -17.66 13.01 -12.09
N VAL A 307 -16.82 13.50 -11.17
CA VAL A 307 -16.80 14.92 -10.77
C VAL A 307 -15.79 15.77 -11.57
N LYS A 308 -15.24 15.24 -12.66
CA LYS A 308 -14.21 15.91 -13.48
C LYS A 308 -14.69 17.25 -14.05
N ALA A 309 -15.96 17.34 -14.43
CA ALA A 309 -16.53 18.58 -14.97
C ALA A 309 -16.68 19.66 -13.90
N GLU A 310 -16.96 19.26 -12.66
CA GLU A 310 -17.11 20.16 -11.51
C GLU A 310 -15.75 20.65 -10.98
N TYR A 311 -14.72 19.79 -11.02
CA TYR A 311 -13.40 20.06 -10.46
C TYR A 311 -12.26 19.82 -11.47
N PRO A 312 -12.23 20.53 -12.62
CA PRO A 312 -11.32 20.23 -13.71
C PRO A 312 -9.84 20.45 -13.36
N LYS A 313 -9.50 21.47 -12.55
CA LYS A 313 -8.11 21.72 -12.14
C LYS A 313 -7.69 20.72 -11.08
N LEU A 314 -8.54 20.48 -10.09
CA LEU A 314 -8.26 19.56 -8.99
C LEU A 314 -8.17 18.10 -9.48
N TYR A 315 -9.04 17.69 -10.40
CA TYR A 315 -9.01 16.36 -11.04
C TYR A 315 -7.63 16.04 -11.62
N LYS A 316 -7.01 16.98 -12.36
CA LYS A 316 -5.68 16.79 -12.96
C LYS A 316 -4.58 16.59 -11.92
N ILE A 317 -4.76 17.11 -10.70
CA ILE A 317 -3.82 16.90 -9.60
C ILE A 317 -4.13 15.58 -8.90
N ALA A 318 -5.41 15.33 -8.60
CA ALA A 318 -5.87 14.11 -7.95
C ALA A 318 -5.42 12.86 -8.70
N ILE A 319 -5.67 12.77 -10.01
CA ILE A 319 -5.22 11.63 -10.82
C ILE A 319 -3.71 11.46 -10.75
N LYS A 320 -2.92 12.54 -10.85
CA LYS A 320 -1.45 12.48 -10.78
C LYS A 320 -0.93 11.89 -9.47
N TYR A 321 -1.55 12.24 -8.35
CA TYR A 321 -1.08 11.83 -7.02
C TYR A 321 -1.70 10.49 -6.55
N LEU A 322 -2.95 10.20 -6.93
CA LEU A 322 -3.63 8.95 -6.57
C LEU A 322 -3.06 7.75 -7.33
N THR A 323 -2.54 7.92 -8.55
CA THR A 323 -1.92 6.82 -9.31
C THR A 323 -0.51 6.46 -8.85
N ILE A 324 0.05 7.19 -7.87
CA ILE A 324 1.33 6.83 -7.27
C ILE A 324 1.16 5.51 -6.51
N VAL A 325 2.09 4.59 -6.72
CA VAL A 325 2.10 3.30 -6.02
C VAL A 325 2.97 3.41 -4.77
N ALA A 326 2.44 2.96 -3.64
CA ALA A 326 3.10 3.05 -2.33
C ALA A 326 4.20 1.99 -2.10
N THR A 327 4.32 0.98 -2.97
CA THR A 327 5.21 -0.16 -2.79
C THR A 327 5.97 -0.50 -4.09
N SER A 328 7.16 -1.08 -3.94
CA SER A 328 7.95 -1.66 -5.03
C SER A 328 7.51 -3.09 -5.38
N VAL A 329 6.52 -3.65 -4.68
CA VAL A 329 6.11 -5.05 -4.88
C VAL A 329 5.61 -5.33 -6.31
N PRO A 330 4.86 -4.44 -6.98
CA PRO A 330 4.46 -4.66 -8.37
C PRO A 330 5.65 -4.73 -9.34
N SER A 331 6.65 -3.87 -9.16
CA SER A 331 7.86 -3.91 -9.98
C SER A 331 8.70 -5.16 -9.68
N GLU A 332 8.82 -5.57 -8.42
CA GLU A 332 9.46 -6.84 -8.03
C GLU A 332 8.74 -8.06 -8.65
N ARG A 333 7.40 -8.06 -8.69
CA ARG A 333 6.62 -9.11 -9.37
C ARG A 333 6.90 -9.14 -10.87
N LEU A 334 6.97 -7.96 -11.51
CA LEU A 334 7.32 -7.84 -12.92
C LEU A 334 8.73 -8.37 -13.21
N PHE A 335 9.72 -8.02 -12.37
CA PHE A 335 11.09 -8.51 -12.51
C PHE A 335 11.22 -10.00 -12.20
N SER A 336 10.42 -10.54 -11.28
CA SER A 336 10.37 -11.99 -11.01
C SER A 336 9.83 -12.74 -12.24
N LYS A 337 8.77 -12.23 -12.87
CA LYS A 337 8.28 -12.76 -14.16
C LYS A 337 9.33 -12.61 -15.26
N ALA A 338 10.03 -11.48 -15.31
CA ALA A 338 11.12 -11.27 -16.26
C ALA A 338 12.26 -12.28 -16.09
N GLY A 339 12.59 -12.67 -14.85
CA GLY A 339 13.54 -13.74 -14.56
C GLY A 339 13.11 -15.08 -15.16
N ASN A 340 11.80 -15.38 -15.17
CA ASN A 340 11.28 -16.57 -15.85
C ASN A 340 11.33 -16.46 -17.38
N ILE A 341 11.32 -15.25 -17.95
CA ILE A 341 11.49 -15.03 -19.40
C ILE A 341 12.98 -15.17 -19.77
N LEU A 342 13.86 -14.62 -18.94
CA LEU A 342 15.32 -14.68 -19.05
C LEU A 342 15.86 -15.94 -18.34
N THR A 343 15.40 -17.12 -18.75
CA THR A 343 15.98 -18.39 -18.29
C THR A 343 17.37 -18.63 -18.89
N GLU A 344 18.19 -19.48 -18.27
CA GLU A 344 19.49 -19.91 -18.82
C GLU A 344 19.40 -20.44 -20.27
N LYS A 345 18.26 -21.06 -20.63
CA LYS A 345 17.98 -21.56 -21.99
C LYS A 345 17.60 -20.47 -23.00
N ARG A 346 17.35 -19.23 -22.56
CA ARG A 346 16.99 -18.04 -23.37
C ARG A 346 17.94 -16.86 -23.15
N SER A 347 19.23 -17.14 -22.92
CA SER A 347 20.27 -16.16 -22.55
C SER A 347 20.72 -15.20 -23.66
N ARG A 348 20.29 -15.39 -24.92
CA ARG A 348 20.68 -14.54 -26.08
C ARG A 348 19.71 -13.39 -26.38
N LEU A 349 18.81 -13.05 -25.46
CA LEU A 349 17.89 -11.92 -25.64
C LEU A 349 18.62 -10.60 -25.45
N SER A 350 18.53 -9.69 -26.43
CA SER A 350 19.00 -8.31 -26.25
C SER A 350 18.13 -7.57 -25.23
N GLY A 351 18.72 -6.59 -24.53
CA GLY A 351 17.99 -5.78 -23.54
C GLY A 351 16.74 -5.12 -24.12
N ALA A 352 16.81 -4.61 -25.36
CA ALA A 352 15.66 -4.05 -26.06
C ALA A 352 14.53 -5.07 -26.30
N ARG A 353 14.87 -6.31 -26.68
CA ARG A 353 13.88 -7.37 -26.91
C ARG A 353 13.28 -7.87 -25.59
N LEU A 354 14.10 -7.95 -24.54
CA LEU A 354 13.63 -8.27 -23.19
C LEU A 354 12.63 -7.21 -22.70
N CYS A 355 12.92 -5.92 -22.84
CA CYS A 355 11.99 -4.85 -22.48
C CYS A 355 10.65 -4.97 -23.20
N LYS A 356 10.66 -5.27 -24.51
CA LYS A 356 9.42 -5.50 -25.28
C LYS A 356 8.64 -6.70 -24.73
N LEU A 357 9.30 -7.83 -24.48
CA LEU A 357 8.62 -9.02 -23.94
C LEU A 357 8.03 -8.77 -22.54
N ILE A 358 8.77 -8.09 -21.66
CA ILE A 358 8.29 -7.70 -20.34
C ILE A 358 7.06 -6.79 -20.46
N PHE A 359 7.13 -5.76 -21.31
CA PHE A 359 6.01 -4.86 -21.56
C PHE A 359 4.77 -5.59 -22.04
N LEU A 360 4.89 -6.41 -23.09
CA LEU A 360 3.77 -7.19 -23.61
C LEU A 360 3.20 -8.14 -22.54
N SER A 361 4.05 -8.83 -21.78
CA SER A 361 3.61 -9.72 -20.69
C SER A 361 2.94 -8.99 -19.51
N SER A 362 3.08 -7.67 -19.43
CA SER A 362 2.47 -6.85 -18.37
C SER A 362 1.09 -6.31 -18.75
N LEU A 363 0.71 -6.37 -20.03
CA LEU A 363 -0.59 -5.93 -20.50
C LEU A 363 -1.69 -6.92 -20.09
N ASP A 364 -2.88 -6.39 -19.79
CA ASP A 364 -4.05 -7.18 -19.44
C ASP A 364 -4.54 -7.98 -20.66
N GLU A 365 -5.09 -9.19 -20.43
CA GLU A 365 -5.61 -10.08 -21.48
C GLU A 365 -6.65 -9.39 -22.38
N ASN A 366 -7.40 -8.43 -21.85
CA ASN A 366 -8.39 -7.65 -22.60
C ASN A 366 -7.78 -6.85 -23.77
N TYR A 367 -6.50 -6.44 -23.68
CA TYR A 367 -5.82 -5.77 -24.79
C TYR A 367 -5.49 -6.71 -25.95
N TRP A 368 -5.48 -8.03 -25.69
CA TRP A 368 -5.16 -9.06 -26.66
C TRP A 368 -6.38 -9.64 -27.36
N GLN A 369 -7.58 -9.45 -26.80
CA GLN A 369 -8.85 -9.96 -27.36
C GLN A 369 -9.21 -9.35 -28.72
N ASN A 370 -8.60 -8.24 -29.12
CA ASN A 370 -8.78 -7.66 -30.46
C ASN A 370 -7.81 -8.24 -31.51
N PHE A 371 -6.94 -9.17 -31.12
CA PHE A 371 -5.88 -9.75 -31.98
C PHE A 371 -5.97 -11.27 -32.14
N LEU A 372 -6.97 -11.90 -31.53
CA LEU A 372 -7.35 -13.32 -31.69
C LEU A 372 -8.77 -13.37 -32.24
#